data_AF-A0A2D4M8D6-F1
#
_entry.id   AF-A0A2D4M8D6-F1
#
_cell.length_a   1.000
_cell.length_b   1.000
_cell.length_c   1.000
_cell.angle_alpha   90.00
_cell.angle_beta   90.00
_cell.angle_gamma   90.00
#
_symmetry.space_group_name_H-M   'P 1'
#
loop_
_entity.id
_entity.type
_entity.pdbx_description
1 polymer ?
#
loop_
_entity_poly.entity_id
_entity_poly.type
_entity_poly.pdbx_seq_one_letter_code
_entity_poly.pdbx_strand_id
1 'polypeptide(L)'
;MKKIKVPLDKSRCYHPEYDGYCPGEPVKQADVVLLGFPLMDPMDPEVRRNDLEIYEPVTDPQGPAMTWSMFAIGWLELKEVKRAQQQMSKCFSNITEPFKIWVENSDGSGAVNFLTGMGGFLQAIFFGYAGFRISRSCL
;
A
#
# COMPACT_ATOMS: atom_id res chain seq x y z
N MET A 1 17.15 1.50 -22.01
CA MET A 1 16.29 0.37 -21.59
C MET A 1 14.90 0.90 -21.27
N LYS A 2 13.92 0.72 -22.16
CA LYS A 2 12.47 0.93 -21.88
C LYS A 2 11.70 -0.11 -22.69
N LYS A 3 11.75 -1.36 -22.25
CA LYS A 3 11.07 -2.49 -22.92
C LYS A 3 10.11 -3.25 -22.00
N ILE A 4 10.08 -2.92 -20.71
CA ILE A 4 9.13 -3.52 -19.77
C ILE A 4 7.88 -2.64 -19.77
N LYS A 5 6.74 -3.25 -20.07
CA LYS A 5 5.43 -2.61 -20.07
C LYS A 5 4.90 -2.61 -18.63
N VAL A 6 4.47 -1.44 -18.16
CA VAL A 6 3.56 -1.30 -17.00
C VAL A 6 2.19 -0.95 -17.59
N PRO A 7 1.12 -1.73 -17.34
CA PRO A 7 -0.20 -1.43 -17.87
C PRO A 7 -0.69 -0.07 -17.37
N LEU A 8 -1.16 0.79 -18.29
CA LEU A 8 -1.73 2.09 -17.96
C LEU A 8 -2.98 2.31 -18.81
N ASP A 9 -4.13 2.46 -18.16
CA ASP A 9 -5.36 2.92 -18.79
C ASP A 9 -5.38 4.44 -18.78
N LYS A 10 -5.01 5.03 -19.92
CA LYS A 10 -4.97 6.50 -20.08
C LYS A 10 -6.35 7.16 -20.06
N SER A 11 -7.42 6.41 -20.33
CA SER A 11 -8.78 6.96 -20.37
C SER A 11 -9.38 7.10 -18.98
N ARG A 12 -9.04 6.17 -18.10
CA ARG A 12 -9.48 6.14 -16.69
C ARG A 12 -8.38 6.58 -15.72
N CYS A 13 -7.22 6.96 -16.24
CA CYS A 13 -6.06 7.43 -15.48
C CYS A 13 -5.69 6.50 -14.31
N TYR A 14 -5.49 5.20 -14.54
CA TYR A 14 -5.02 4.27 -13.51
C TYR A 14 -4.21 3.12 -14.13
N HIS A 15 -3.46 2.39 -13.32
CA HIS A 15 -2.75 1.18 -13.73
C HIS A 15 -3.61 -0.07 -13.45
N PRO A 16 -4.01 -0.83 -14.48
CA PRO A 16 -4.55 -2.17 -14.29
C PRO A 16 -3.51 -3.10 -13.65
N GLU A 17 -3.92 -3.99 -12.73
CA GLU A 17 -3.04 -4.95 -12.04
C GLU A 17 -2.32 -5.86 -13.03
N TYR A 18 -3.04 -6.27 -14.08
CA TYR A 18 -2.51 -7.04 -15.19
C TYR A 18 -3.28 -6.72 -16.47
N ASP A 19 -2.78 -7.18 -17.62
CA ASP A 19 -3.46 -7.01 -18.90
C ASP A 19 -4.80 -7.75 -18.90
N GLY A 20 -5.91 -7.01 -19.00
CA GLY A 20 -7.26 -7.55 -18.97
C GLY A 20 -7.95 -7.46 -17.61
N TYR A 21 -7.29 -6.92 -16.58
CA TYR A 21 -7.90 -6.67 -15.28
C TYR A 21 -9.18 -5.82 -15.41
N CYS A 22 -10.25 -6.28 -14.75
CA CYS A 22 -11.53 -5.58 -14.69
C CYS A 22 -11.67 -4.88 -13.33
N PRO A 23 -11.77 -3.53 -13.26
CA PRO A 23 -11.94 -2.83 -11.99
C PRO A 23 -13.13 -3.34 -11.19
N GLY A 24 -12.89 -3.62 -9.92
CA GLY A 24 -13.87 -4.28 -9.03
C GLY A 24 -13.50 -5.71 -8.68
N GLU A 25 -12.58 -6.33 -9.42
CA GLU A 25 -12.05 -7.66 -9.08
C GLU A 25 -11.32 -7.63 -7.73
N PRO A 26 -11.56 -8.60 -6.83
CA PRO A 26 -10.90 -8.65 -5.53
C PRO A 26 -9.40 -8.85 -5.64
N VAL A 27 -8.64 -8.11 -4.82
CA VAL A 27 -7.18 -8.22 -4.73
C VAL A 27 -6.81 -8.70 -3.33
N LYS A 28 -5.90 -9.66 -3.21
CA LYS A 28 -5.55 -10.24 -1.90
C LYS A 28 -4.78 -9.26 -1.00
N GLN A 29 -3.87 -8.48 -1.57
CA GLN A 29 -2.91 -7.64 -0.84
C GLN A 29 -2.42 -6.49 -1.72
N ALA A 30 -1.58 -5.60 -1.19
CA ALA A 30 -1.00 -4.51 -1.98
C ALA A 30 -0.28 -5.05 -3.23
N ASP A 31 -0.72 -4.59 -4.41
CA ASP A 31 -0.09 -4.90 -5.71
C ASP A 31 0.22 -3.59 -6.47
N VAL A 32 -0.72 -3.06 -7.25
CA VAL A 32 -0.50 -1.83 -8.05
C VAL A 32 -0.05 -0.64 -7.23
N VAL A 33 -0.53 -0.53 -5.99
CA VAL A 33 -0.15 0.56 -5.08
C VAL A 33 1.34 0.55 -4.73
N LEU A 34 2.04 -0.57 -4.96
CA LEU A 34 3.48 -0.73 -4.81
C LEU A 34 4.29 0.03 -5.87
N LEU A 35 3.67 0.41 -7.00
CA LEU A 35 4.29 1.26 -8.02
C LEU A 35 4.65 2.64 -7.44
N GLY A 36 3.77 3.23 -6.64
CA GLY A 36 4.05 4.51 -5.98
C GLY A 36 5.07 4.39 -4.84
N PHE A 37 4.97 3.32 -4.03
CA PHE A 37 5.98 2.99 -3.03
C PHE A 37 5.96 1.48 -2.75
N PRO A 38 7.11 0.77 -2.78
CA PRO A 38 8.47 1.31 -2.72
C PRO A 38 9.12 1.60 -4.09
N LEU A 39 8.49 1.26 -5.22
CA LEU A 39 9.13 1.43 -6.53
C LEU A 39 9.38 2.90 -6.88
N MET A 40 8.52 3.81 -6.42
CA MET A 40 8.57 5.25 -6.73
C MET A 40 8.56 5.51 -8.23
N ASP A 41 7.72 4.77 -8.96
CA ASP A 41 7.57 4.93 -10.40
C ASP A 41 7.03 6.34 -10.73
N PRO A 42 7.65 7.07 -11.67
CA PRO A 42 7.18 8.41 -12.04
C PRO A 42 5.79 8.36 -12.69
N MET A 43 4.78 8.85 -11.96
CA MET A 43 3.39 8.89 -12.43
C MET A 43 2.73 10.24 -12.11
N ASP A 44 1.67 10.55 -12.86
CA ASP A 44 0.84 11.73 -12.59
C ASP A 44 0.12 11.59 -11.22
N PRO A 45 -0.01 12.66 -10.42
CA PRO A 45 -0.75 12.62 -9.16
C PRO A 45 -2.20 12.11 -9.28
N GLU A 46 -2.86 12.34 -10.41
CA GLU A 46 -4.19 11.80 -10.70
C GLU A 46 -4.14 10.27 -10.83
N VAL A 47 -3.16 9.74 -11.56
CA VAL A 47 -2.96 8.28 -11.69
C VAL A 47 -2.66 7.66 -10.34
N ARG A 48 -1.76 8.29 -9.56
CA ARG A 48 -1.44 7.83 -8.20
C ARG A 48 -2.67 7.77 -7.30
N ARG A 49 -3.53 8.79 -7.37
CA ARG A 49 -4.80 8.85 -6.62
C ARG A 49 -5.73 7.74 -7.07
N ASN A 50 -5.97 7.60 -8.36
CA ASN A 50 -6.91 6.61 -8.89
C ASN A 50 -6.47 5.18 -8.59
N ASP A 51 -5.17 4.87 -8.65
CA ASP A 51 -4.66 3.57 -8.22
C ASP A 51 -5.08 3.28 -6.76
N LEU A 52 -4.89 4.24 -5.86
CA LEU A 52 -5.28 4.05 -4.47
C LEU A 52 -6.82 3.96 -4.30
N GLU A 53 -7.60 4.77 -5.01
CA GLU A 53 -9.08 4.77 -4.91
C GLU A 53 -9.72 3.50 -5.48
N ILE A 54 -9.14 2.95 -6.55
CA ILE A 54 -9.64 1.74 -7.21
C ILE A 54 -9.30 0.51 -6.39
N TYR A 55 -8.07 0.40 -5.89
CA TYR A 55 -7.61 -0.83 -5.23
C TYR A 55 -7.95 -0.89 -3.74
N GLU A 56 -8.07 0.23 -3.03
CA GLU A 56 -8.39 0.21 -1.59
C GLU A 56 -9.70 -0.53 -1.25
N PRO A 57 -10.84 -0.31 -1.93
CA PRO A 57 -12.10 -0.97 -1.58
C PRO A 57 -12.20 -2.43 -2.03
N VAL A 58 -11.37 -2.86 -2.99
CA VAL A 58 -11.37 -4.25 -3.51
C VAL A 58 -10.27 -5.10 -2.91
N THR A 59 -9.37 -4.51 -2.13
CA THR A 59 -8.34 -5.23 -1.39
C THR A 59 -8.97 -5.96 -0.21
N ASP A 60 -8.67 -7.25 -0.07
CA ASP A 60 -9.18 -8.12 0.99
C ASP A 60 -8.98 -7.46 2.38
N PRO A 61 -10.05 -7.17 3.14
CA PRO A 61 -9.93 -6.60 4.48
C PRO A 61 -9.21 -7.53 5.47
N GLN A 62 -9.14 -8.83 5.17
CA GLN A 62 -8.37 -9.83 5.92
C GLN A 62 -7.00 -10.12 5.29
N GLY A 63 -6.62 -9.34 4.27
CA GLY A 63 -5.29 -9.40 3.67
C GLY A 63 -4.16 -9.11 4.67
N PRO A 64 -2.92 -9.48 4.34
CA PRO A 64 -1.80 -9.45 5.27
C PRO A 64 -1.45 -8.02 5.72
N ALA A 65 -1.03 -7.90 6.98
CA ALA A 65 -0.80 -6.66 7.72
C ALA A 65 0.00 -5.56 6.98
N MET A 66 0.95 -5.93 6.12
CA MET A 66 1.79 -4.98 5.39
C MET A 66 1.01 -4.11 4.40
N THR A 67 -0.10 -4.63 3.87
CA THR A 67 -0.91 -4.01 2.82
C THR A 67 -1.37 -2.61 3.21
N TRP A 68 -1.90 -2.49 4.42
CA TRP A 68 -2.45 -1.24 4.94
C TRP A 68 -1.38 -0.15 5.10
N SER A 69 -0.14 -0.53 5.39
CA SER A 69 0.98 0.42 5.45
C SER A 69 1.30 1.01 4.08
N MET A 70 1.19 0.23 3.00
CA MET A 70 1.46 0.72 1.64
C MET A 70 0.39 1.71 1.18
N PHE A 71 -0.89 1.44 1.49
CA PHE A 71 -1.97 2.42 1.27
C PHE A 71 -1.79 3.66 2.14
N ALA A 72 -1.38 3.53 3.41
CA ALA A 72 -1.14 4.67 4.29
C ALA A 72 -0.06 5.61 3.71
N ILE A 73 1.06 5.05 3.25
CA ILE A 73 2.13 5.82 2.60
C ILE A 73 1.62 6.52 1.34
N GLY A 74 0.86 5.83 0.50
CA GLY A 74 0.28 6.41 -0.71
C GLY A 74 -0.67 7.57 -0.43
N TRP A 75 -1.52 7.45 0.59
CA TRP A 75 -2.40 8.56 1.00
C TRP A 75 -1.62 9.74 1.58
N LEU A 76 -0.58 9.49 2.37
CA LEU A 76 0.27 10.55 2.93
C LEU A 76 1.04 11.30 1.83
N GLU A 77 1.50 10.60 0.79
CA GLU A 77 2.12 11.20 -0.39
C GLU A 77 1.17 12.20 -1.09
N LEU A 78 -0.12 11.89 -1.13
CA LEU A 78 -1.17 12.77 -1.67
C LEU A 78 -1.73 13.77 -0.65
N LYS A 79 -1.14 13.85 0.55
CA LYS A 79 -1.57 14.71 1.66
C LYS A 79 -2.99 14.40 2.19
N GLU A 80 -3.50 13.19 1.94
CA GLU A 80 -4.80 12.68 2.39
C GLU A 80 -4.70 12.06 3.79
N VAL A 81 -4.36 12.87 4.79
CA VAL A 81 -4.04 12.40 6.15
C VAL A 81 -5.19 11.60 6.78
N LYS A 82 -6.45 11.96 6.52
CA LYS A 82 -7.62 11.23 7.06
C LYS A 82 -7.70 9.80 6.53
N ARG A 83 -7.47 9.61 5.22
CA ARG A 83 -7.49 8.28 4.59
C ARG A 83 -6.30 7.44 5.03
N ALA A 84 -5.13 8.05 5.16
CA ALA A 84 -3.95 7.40 5.72
C ALA A 84 -4.20 6.91 7.15
N GLN A 85 -4.82 7.73 8.00
CA GLN A 85 -5.16 7.36 9.37
C GLN A 85 -6.11 6.15 9.43
N GLN A 86 -7.06 6.05 8.51
CA GLN A 86 -7.95 4.87 8.41
C GLN A 86 -7.15 3.59 8.13
N GLN A 87 -6.13 3.65 7.27
CA GLN A 87 -5.27 2.50 7.00
C GLN A 87 -4.35 2.17 8.18
N MET A 88 -3.85 3.19 8.87
CA MET A 88 -3.06 3.00 10.09
C MET A 88 -3.86 2.30 11.19
N SER A 89 -5.15 2.64 11.34
CA SER A 89 -6.05 1.93 12.26
C SER A 89 -6.12 0.42 11.96
N LYS A 90 -6.15 0.04 10.68
CA LYS A 90 -6.11 -1.39 10.28
C LYS A 90 -4.78 -2.05 10.65
N CYS A 91 -3.66 -1.34 10.51
CA CYS A 91 -2.35 -1.86 10.97
C CYS A 91 -2.35 -2.18 12.47
N PHE A 92 -2.97 -1.33 13.29
CA PHE A 92 -3.07 -1.57 14.73
C PHE A 92 -3.94 -2.78 15.09
N SER A 93 -4.90 -3.14 14.24
CA SER A 93 -5.73 -4.35 14.43
C SER A 93 -4.92 -5.66 14.32
N ASN A 94 -3.73 -5.63 13.71
CA ASN A 94 -2.83 -6.77 13.67
C ASN A 94 -1.99 -6.93 14.96
N ILE A 95 -2.16 -6.06 15.95
CA ILE A 95 -1.45 -6.15 17.23
C ILE A 95 -2.29 -6.92 18.24
N THR A 96 -1.75 -8.03 18.74
CA THR A 96 -2.48 -8.94 19.64
C THR A 96 -1.90 -8.93 21.05
N GLU A 97 -2.79 -9.00 22.03
CA GLU A 97 -2.45 -9.12 23.46
C GLU A 97 -1.97 -10.55 23.80
N PRO A 98 -1.25 -10.75 24.93
CA PRO A 98 -0.81 -9.74 25.91
C PRO A 98 0.55 -9.11 25.60
N PHE A 99 1.26 -9.66 24.61
CA PHE A 99 2.64 -9.30 24.33
C PHE A 99 2.80 -8.27 23.21
N LYS A 100 1.68 -7.77 22.67
CA LYS A 100 1.66 -6.83 21.53
C LYS A 100 2.42 -7.36 20.32
N ILE A 101 2.35 -8.68 20.11
CA ILE A 101 2.93 -9.28 18.90
C ILE A 101 2.07 -8.94 17.70
N TRP A 102 2.70 -8.91 16.53
CA TRP A 102 2.03 -8.69 15.27
C TRP A 102 1.67 -10.02 14.63
N VAL A 103 0.44 -10.13 14.13
CA VAL A 103 -0.06 -11.27 13.36
C VAL A 103 -0.29 -10.90 11.91
N GLU A 104 -0.17 -11.87 11.01
CA GLU A 104 -0.36 -11.68 9.57
C GLU A 104 -1.75 -11.14 9.25
N ASN A 105 -2.80 -11.80 9.77
CA ASN A 105 -4.19 -11.44 9.54
C ASN A 105 -4.81 -10.85 10.82
N SER A 106 -5.73 -9.89 10.68
CA SER A 106 -6.30 -9.15 11.81
C SER A 106 -7.23 -9.99 12.71
N ASP A 107 -7.68 -11.15 12.24
CA ASP A 107 -8.45 -12.13 13.01
C ASP A 107 -7.58 -13.01 13.92
N GLY A 108 -6.26 -12.82 13.91
CA GLY A 108 -5.30 -13.62 14.68
C GLY A 108 -4.80 -14.87 13.96
N SER A 109 -5.29 -15.16 12.76
CA SER A 109 -4.80 -16.26 11.94
C SER A 109 -3.49 -15.92 11.20
N GLY A 110 -2.91 -16.95 10.57
CA GLY A 110 -1.66 -16.80 9.81
C GLY A 110 -0.41 -16.80 10.70
N ALA A 111 0.65 -16.16 10.22
CA ALA A 111 1.92 -16.10 10.93
C ALA A 111 1.84 -15.23 12.20
N VAL A 112 2.35 -15.75 13.32
CA VAL A 112 2.65 -14.98 14.53
C VAL A 112 4.03 -14.36 14.45
N ASN A 113 4.26 -13.24 15.15
CA ASN A 113 5.49 -12.45 15.04
C ASN A 113 5.78 -12.07 13.58
N PHE A 114 4.74 -11.59 12.89
CA PHE A 114 4.80 -11.30 11.46
C PHE A 114 5.64 -10.05 11.18
N LEU A 115 6.95 -10.28 11.01
CA LEU A 115 7.96 -9.23 10.83
C LEU A 115 7.67 -8.33 9.63
N THR A 116 7.07 -8.88 8.56
CA THR A 116 6.70 -8.11 7.37
C THR A 116 5.64 -7.03 7.71
N GLY A 117 4.67 -7.35 8.56
CA GLY A 117 3.69 -6.38 9.05
C GLY A 117 4.34 -5.29 9.90
N MET A 118 5.21 -5.68 10.83
CA MET A 118 5.97 -4.75 11.68
C MET A 118 6.86 -3.81 10.84
N GLY A 119 7.54 -4.36 9.84
CA GLY A 119 8.37 -3.60 8.91
C GLY A 119 7.54 -2.65 8.02
N GLY A 120 6.36 -3.07 7.57
CA GLY A 120 5.43 -2.22 6.85
C GLY A 120 5.00 -1.03 7.69
N PHE A 121 4.61 -1.27 8.95
CA PHE A 121 4.23 -0.19 9.88
C PHE A 121 5.37 0.81 10.10
N LEU A 122 6.59 0.32 10.32
CA LEU A 122 7.76 1.18 10.48
C LEU A 122 8.04 2.01 9.21
N GLN A 123 7.83 1.41 8.03
CA GLN A 123 7.90 2.14 6.77
C GLN A 123 6.83 3.23 6.66
N ALA A 124 5.60 3.00 7.12
CA ALA A 124 4.57 4.04 7.15
C ALA A 124 4.93 5.22 8.06
N ILE A 125 5.66 4.99 9.15
CA ILE A 125 6.18 6.07 9.99
C ILE A 125 7.25 6.89 9.25
N PHE A 126 8.30 6.24 8.73
CA PHE A 126 9.44 6.96 8.13
C PHE A 126 9.16 7.50 6.71
N PHE A 127 8.60 6.66 5.84
CA PHE A 127 8.34 6.99 4.45
C PHE A 127 6.90 7.50 4.23
N GLY A 128 6.00 7.34 5.20
CA GLY A 128 4.71 8.02 5.18
C GLY A 128 4.76 9.34 5.93
N TYR A 129 4.66 9.29 7.26
CA TYR A 129 4.49 10.49 8.09
C TYR A 129 5.69 11.43 8.09
N ALA A 130 6.91 10.89 8.23
CA ALA A 130 8.12 11.71 8.14
C ALA A 130 8.48 12.10 6.70
N GLY A 131 7.85 11.47 5.70
CA GLY A 131 8.01 11.82 4.29
C GLY A 131 9.40 11.55 3.70
N PHE A 132 10.20 10.68 4.32
CA PHE A 132 11.54 10.38 3.81
C PHE A 132 11.46 9.75 2.41
N ARG A 133 12.36 10.15 1.52
CA ARG A 133 12.58 9.55 0.21
C ARG A 133 14.08 9.50 -0.03
N ILE A 134 14.58 8.34 -0.42
CA ILE A 134 16.00 8.15 -0.73
C ILE A 134 16.12 8.10 -2.24
N SER A 135 16.90 9.02 -2.81
CA SER A 135 17.14 9.09 -4.25
C SER A 135 18.63 9.25 -4.52
N ARG A 136 19.04 9.11 -5.79
CA ARG A 136 20.43 9.31 -6.20
C ARG A 136 21.00 10.69 -5.84
N SER A 137 20.17 11.71 -5.66
CA SER A 137 20.67 13.04 -5.27
C SER A 137 21.01 13.14 -3.78
N CYS A 138 20.62 12.15 -2.97
CA CYS A 138 20.85 12.11 -1.53
C CYS A 138 22.07 11.26 -1.14
N LEU A 139 22.75 10.63 -2.10
CA LEU A 139 23.91 9.74 -1.94
C LEU A 139 25.09 10.26 -2.74
#